data_AF-A0A5J4SDR5-F1
#
_entry.id   AF-A0A5J4SDR5-F1
#
_cell.length_a   1.000
_cell.length_b   1.000
_cell.length_c   1.000
_cell.angle_alpha   90.00
_cell.angle_beta   90.00
_cell.angle_gamma   90.00
#
_symmetry.space_group_name_H-M   'P 1'
#
loop_
_entity.id
_entity.type
_entity.pdbx_description
1 polymer ?
#
loop_
_entity_poly.entity_id
_entity_poly.type
_entity_poly.pdbx_seq_one_letter_code
_entity_poly.pdbx_strand_id
1 'polypeptide(L)'
;MKRLFYLFLFVTCVNLSSCNNEDDLKLQDISVHFSATELGIDEDEISASVTVSLSRAAESNVEVTIGVATNKVVYGADFTTVPETTVNTMIVTIPAGSTSASIEVSKVEEVAFEGTEKVNLTIVSLSEGFVIGEQKEAVVTFGGIVSEGQNSLILEGKRETENYANSVYVDLSSNKQIPIDRKSWSLGFYSGDDFRVVLNGACETVATASDKTDITTVTLADAEAAINLAASTQASTGNLPVEVIDDFEGTLEGTVFGEVSATDAENKIYFVVSANTEQIVYGNPGFVRNPDRSQWYKVKITRNGEGYKVQYAKVSDLDIKTVNIPKTPGYNFTFFSLETGKTVPAEPGSRKWDIVWGYNVSFTSIMGGRPYYMQDLILINNLDGVECAEVLTETILYEDFNSTSLASLPQVVFSNKRNAIADKWRNTGTGIYTDRYYIIKDPNGNYYKLKFLRFGVANDGVERGRPEIAYQLIK
;
A
#
# COMPACT_ATOMS: atom_id res chain seq x y z
N MET A 1 46.73 -48.78 -53.78
CA MET A 1 45.26 -48.98 -53.83
C MET A 1 44.58 -47.62 -53.73
N LYS A 2 43.64 -47.38 -54.64
CA LYS A 2 42.83 -46.15 -54.78
C LYS A 2 41.90 -45.96 -53.56
N ARG A 3 41.62 -44.71 -53.16
CA ARG A 3 40.31 -44.06 -53.35
C ARG A 3 40.27 -42.65 -52.73
N LEU A 4 40.11 -41.68 -53.64
CA LEU A 4 39.57 -40.34 -53.42
C LEU A 4 38.10 -40.44 -52.97
N PHE A 5 37.61 -39.53 -52.13
CA PHE A 5 36.33 -38.85 -52.39
C PHE A 5 36.21 -37.56 -51.56
N TYR A 6 35.87 -36.47 -52.26
CA TYR A 6 35.63 -35.12 -51.77
C TYR A 6 34.28 -35.03 -51.04
N LEU A 7 34.17 -34.17 -50.02
CA LEU A 7 32.89 -33.65 -49.55
C LEU A 7 32.94 -32.11 -49.48
N PHE A 8 32.09 -31.52 -50.30
CA PHE A 8 31.81 -30.09 -50.46
C PHE A 8 31.21 -29.51 -49.17
N LEU A 9 31.77 -28.41 -48.66
CA LEU A 9 31.14 -27.58 -47.63
C LEU A 9 30.39 -26.44 -48.33
N PHE A 10 29.06 -26.55 -48.41
CA PHE A 10 28.18 -25.51 -48.92
C PHE A 10 27.81 -24.60 -47.72
N VAL A 11 28.41 -23.41 -47.65
CA VAL A 11 28.04 -22.40 -46.66
C VAL A 11 26.87 -21.60 -47.23
N THR A 12 25.66 -21.91 -46.74
CA THR A 12 24.45 -21.15 -47.04
C THR A 12 24.44 -19.90 -46.16
N CYS A 13 24.77 -18.74 -46.73
CA CYS A 13 24.54 -17.44 -46.10
C CYS A 13 23.03 -17.18 -46.04
N VAL A 14 22.41 -17.42 -44.89
CA VAL A 14 21.05 -16.96 -44.59
C VAL A 14 21.12 -15.46 -44.35
N ASN A 15 20.77 -14.67 -45.36
CA ASN A 15 20.43 -13.27 -45.17
C ASN A 15 19.07 -13.24 -44.46
N LEU A 16 19.09 -13.07 -43.14
CA LEU A 16 17.91 -12.61 -42.41
C LEU A 16 17.69 -11.15 -42.80
N SER A 17 16.88 -10.92 -43.83
CA SER A 17 16.19 -9.65 -44.00
C SER A 17 15.25 -9.51 -42.80
N SER A 18 15.72 -8.84 -41.75
CA SER A 18 14.85 -8.28 -40.73
C SER A 18 13.95 -7.27 -41.42
N CYS A 19 12.67 -7.60 -41.56
CA CYS A 19 11.66 -6.61 -41.85
C CYS A 19 11.60 -5.69 -40.64
N ASN A 20 12.23 -4.52 -40.75
CA ASN A 20 11.94 -3.35 -39.94
C ASN A 20 10.49 -2.91 -40.23
N ASN A 21 9.53 -3.61 -39.63
CA ASN A 21 8.27 -2.97 -39.28
C ASN A 21 8.43 -2.51 -37.84
N GLU A 22 9.22 -1.45 -37.68
CA GLU A 22 9.02 -0.54 -36.56
C GLU A 22 7.66 0.13 -36.80
N ASP A 23 6.58 -0.57 -36.47
CA ASP A 23 5.46 0.11 -35.86
C ASP A 23 6.01 0.65 -34.55
N ASP A 24 6.62 1.83 -34.66
CA ASP A 24 7.08 2.67 -33.58
C ASP A 24 5.82 2.95 -32.76
N LEU A 25 5.51 2.07 -31.80
CA LEU A 25 4.47 2.26 -30.81
C LEU A 25 4.90 3.51 -30.05
N LYS A 26 4.53 4.68 -30.59
CA LYS A 26 4.73 5.96 -29.93
C LYS A 26 4.06 5.82 -28.59
N LEU A 27 4.90 5.68 -27.59
CA LEU A 27 4.51 5.75 -26.21
C LEU A 27 3.68 7.02 -26.05
N GLN A 28 2.51 6.89 -25.41
CA GLN A 28 1.67 8.06 -25.15
C GLN A 28 2.48 9.17 -24.46
N ASP A 29 2.10 10.42 -24.73
CA ASP A 29 2.68 11.58 -24.09
C ASP A 29 2.60 11.44 -22.57
N ILE A 30 3.65 11.85 -21.87
CA ILE A 30 3.64 11.85 -20.40
C ILE A 30 2.75 13.02 -19.96
N SER A 31 1.66 12.69 -19.27
CA SER A 31 0.71 13.69 -18.77
C SER A 31 1.01 14.07 -17.33
N VAL A 32 0.80 15.34 -17.00
CA VAL A 32 0.98 15.90 -15.65
C VAL A 32 -0.36 16.35 -15.09
N HIS A 33 -0.70 15.92 -13.89
CA HIS A 33 -1.99 16.17 -13.26
C HIS A 33 -1.85 16.26 -11.73
N PHE A 34 -2.82 16.88 -11.05
CA PHE A 34 -2.94 16.75 -9.60
C PHE A 34 -3.55 15.39 -9.26
N SER A 35 -3.08 14.79 -8.16
CA SER A 35 -3.61 13.49 -7.69
C SER A 35 -4.98 13.61 -7.02
N ALA A 36 -5.38 14.81 -6.60
CA ALA A 36 -6.64 15.10 -5.92
C ALA A 36 -7.34 16.32 -6.54
N THR A 37 -8.67 16.30 -6.61
CA THR A 37 -9.51 17.45 -7.01
C THR A 37 -9.63 18.49 -5.91
N GLU A 38 -9.68 18.03 -4.67
CA GLU A 38 -9.86 18.84 -3.47
C GLU A 38 -9.19 18.18 -2.28
N LEU A 39 -8.73 18.98 -1.32
CA LEU A 39 -8.06 18.56 -0.09
C LEU A 39 -8.51 19.48 1.05
N GLY A 40 -8.52 18.93 2.27
CA GLY A 40 -8.73 19.68 3.50
C GLY A 40 -7.48 19.73 4.36
N ILE A 41 -7.34 20.80 5.14
CA ILE A 41 -6.45 20.89 6.30
C ILE A 41 -7.34 20.94 7.55
N ASP A 42 -7.61 19.78 8.14
CA ASP A 42 -8.46 19.64 9.33
C ASP A 42 -7.95 20.47 10.51
N GLU A 43 -8.79 20.65 11.55
CA GLU A 43 -8.44 21.42 12.74
C GLU A 43 -7.19 20.87 13.47
N ASP A 44 -6.97 19.56 13.42
CA ASP A 44 -5.82 18.85 13.99
C ASP A 44 -4.62 18.77 13.03
N GLU A 45 -4.74 19.29 11.81
CA GLU A 45 -3.68 19.36 10.81
C GLU A 45 -3.14 20.79 10.65
N ILE A 46 -1.82 20.91 10.49
CA ILE A 46 -1.14 22.18 10.22
C ILE A 46 -0.84 22.39 8.72
N SER A 47 -0.81 21.31 7.93
CA SER A 47 -0.53 21.37 6.50
C SER A 47 -1.26 20.27 5.73
N ALA A 48 -1.39 20.47 4.42
CA ALA A 48 -1.77 19.44 3.46
C ALA A 48 -0.69 19.32 2.37
N SER A 49 -0.43 18.09 1.94
CA SER A 49 0.47 17.79 0.82
C SER A 49 -0.36 17.57 -0.45
N VAL A 50 -0.28 18.53 -1.39
CA VAL A 50 -0.89 18.42 -2.72
C VAL A 50 0.08 17.73 -3.66
N THR A 51 -0.28 16.57 -4.18
CA THR A 51 0.60 15.79 -5.07
C THR A 51 0.36 16.14 -6.54
N VAL A 52 1.45 16.39 -7.26
CA VAL A 52 1.50 16.52 -8.72
C VAL A 52 2.12 15.25 -9.28
N SER A 53 1.37 14.50 -10.09
CA SER A 53 1.74 13.19 -10.62
C SER A 53 1.93 13.20 -12.14
N LEU A 54 2.84 12.35 -12.60
CA LEU A 54 3.05 11.96 -13.98
C LEU A 54 2.28 10.67 -14.30
N SER A 55 1.85 10.49 -15.54
CA SER A 55 1.28 9.20 -16.00
C SER A 55 2.29 8.05 -15.98
N ARG A 56 3.60 8.35 -16.03
CA ARG A 56 4.73 7.44 -15.81
C ARG A 56 5.99 8.22 -15.47
N ALA A 57 7.03 7.53 -15.00
CA ALA A 57 8.33 8.15 -14.75
C ALA A 57 8.92 8.76 -16.04
N ALA A 58 9.49 9.96 -15.91
CA ALA A 58 10.21 10.66 -16.98
C ALA A 58 11.73 10.42 -16.90
N GLU A 59 12.43 10.47 -18.04
CA GLU A 59 13.89 10.29 -18.08
C GLU A 59 14.67 11.57 -17.72
N SER A 60 13.98 12.71 -17.62
CA SER A 60 14.52 14.01 -17.24
C SER A 60 13.61 14.67 -16.21
N ASN A 61 14.13 15.72 -15.55
CA ASN A 61 13.31 16.52 -14.64
C ASN A 61 12.16 17.17 -15.40
N VAL A 62 10.98 17.20 -14.78
CA VAL A 62 9.79 17.90 -15.28
C VAL A 62 9.58 19.14 -14.44
N GLU A 63 9.60 20.31 -15.08
CA GLU A 63 9.25 21.57 -14.42
C GLU A 63 7.77 21.88 -14.66
N VAL A 64 7.03 22.05 -13.56
CA VAL A 64 5.60 22.33 -13.57
C VAL A 64 5.39 23.71 -12.97
N THR A 65 4.88 24.64 -13.79
CA THR A 65 4.47 25.96 -13.30
C THR A 65 3.05 25.87 -12.77
N ILE A 66 2.87 26.16 -11.49
CA ILE A 66 1.59 26.14 -10.80
C ILE A 66 1.15 27.58 -10.52
N GLY A 67 -0.05 27.93 -10.95
CA GLY A 67 -0.74 29.16 -10.57
C GLY A 67 -1.42 28.98 -9.21
N VAL A 68 -1.39 30.02 -8.39
CA VAL A 68 -1.94 30.05 -7.03
C VAL A 68 -2.94 31.19 -6.95
N ALA A 69 -4.21 30.85 -6.72
CA ALA A 69 -5.28 31.82 -6.49
C ALA A 69 -5.86 31.62 -5.08
N THR A 70 -6.01 32.70 -4.33
CA THR A 70 -6.51 32.65 -2.95
C THR A 70 -7.95 33.13 -2.84
N ASN A 71 -8.67 32.61 -1.85
CA ASN A 71 -10.00 33.04 -1.48
C ASN A 71 -10.08 33.14 0.06
N LYS A 72 -10.31 34.36 0.56
CA LYS A 72 -10.33 34.70 2.00
C LYS A 72 -9.04 34.43 2.77
N VAL A 73 -7.93 34.14 2.08
CA VAL A 73 -6.58 34.01 2.67
C VAL A 73 -5.55 34.78 1.89
N VAL A 74 -4.47 35.13 2.58
CA VAL A 74 -3.35 35.93 2.10
C VAL A 74 -2.05 35.12 2.27
N TYR A 75 -1.32 34.91 1.17
CA TYR A 75 -0.03 34.22 1.20
C TYR A 75 0.98 34.95 2.10
N GLY A 76 1.72 34.20 2.92
CA GLY A 76 2.71 34.69 3.87
C GLY A 76 2.13 35.26 5.17
N ALA A 77 0.86 35.67 5.19
CA ALA A 77 0.17 36.12 6.41
C ALA A 77 -0.68 35.02 7.03
N ASP A 78 -1.50 34.35 6.21
CA ASP A 78 -2.41 33.29 6.67
C ASP A 78 -1.84 31.90 6.40
N PHE A 79 -1.13 31.71 5.28
CA PHE A 79 -0.59 30.42 4.88
C PHE A 79 0.73 30.56 4.12
N THR A 80 1.55 29.50 4.12
CA THR A 80 2.78 29.38 3.34
C THR A 80 2.76 28.15 2.45
N THR A 81 3.71 28.07 1.52
CA THR A 81 3.87 26.92 0.62
C THR A 81 5.31 26.49 0.49
N VAL A 82 5.52 25.20 0.23
CA VAL A 82 6.81 24.63 -0.22
C VAL A 82 6.55 23.82 -1.50
N PRO A 83 7.15 24.16 -2.65
CA PRO A 83 8.04 25.31 -2.92
C PRO A 83 7.40 26.68 -2.63
N GLU A 84 8.19 27.74 -2.50
CA GLU A 84 7.66 29.08 -2.19
C GLU A 84 6.86 29.66 -3.39
N THR A 85 5.75 30.32 -3.11
CA THR A 85 4.94 31.02 -4.11
C THR A 85 5.49 32.44 -4.32
N THR A 86 5.88 32.75 -5.55
CA THR A 86 6.37 34.06 -5.97
C THR A 86 5.43 34.64 -7.02
N VAL A 87 4.82 35.81 -6.76
CA VAL A 87 3.92 36.50 -7.70
C VAL A 87 2.79 35.59 -8.21
N ASN A 88 2.05 34.97 -7.29
CA ASN A 88 0.92 34.06 -7.57
C ASN A 88 1.29 32.81 -8.39
N THR A 89 2.57 32.46 -8.52
CA THR A 89 3.01 31.22 -9.16
C THR A 89 4.09 30.53 -8.34
N MET A 90 4.30 29.25 -8.60
CA MET A 90 5.38 28.46 -8.03
C MET A 90 5.86 27.43 -9.06
N ILE A 91 7.11 27.00 -8.93
CA ILE A 91 7.69 25.97 -9.79
C ILE A 91 7.88 24.70 -8.96
N VAL A 92 7.25 23.63 -9.40
CA VAL A 92 7.41 22.28 -8.83
C VAL A 92 8.29 21.47 -9.78
N THR A 93 9.35 20.86 -9.25
CA THR A 93 10.22 19.98 -10.03
C THR A 93 9.94 18.54 -9.67
N ILE A 94 9.51 17.75 -10.66
CA ILE A 94 9.44 16.28 -10.54
C ILE A 94 10.78 15.72 -11.04
N PRO A 95 11.62 15.10 -10.19
CA PRO A 95 12.93 14.60 -10.61
C PRO A 95 12.83 13.48 -11.63
N ALA A 96 13.84 13.36 -12.49
CA ALA A 96 14.00 12.20 -13.39
C ALA A 96 13.87 10.87 -12.62
N GLY A 97 13.14 9.91 -13.19
CA GLY A 97 12.86 8.61 -12.58
C GLY A 97 11.74 8.62 -11.53
N SER A 98 11.29 9.79 -11.08
CA SER A 98 10.14 9.91 -10.17
C SER A 98 8.82 10.03 -10.95
N THR A 99 7.73 9.63 -10.32
CA THR A 99 6.37 9.77 -10.87
C THR A 99 5.61 10.94 -10.27
N SER A 100 6.13 11.59 -9.22
CA SER A 100 5.43 12.68 -8.56
C SER A 100 6.35 13.62 -7.80
N ALA A 101 5.81 14.79 -7.45
CA ALA A 101 6.35 15.72 -6.46
C ALA A 101 5.18 16.32 -5.67
N SER A 102 5.47 16.95 -4.54
CA SER A 102 4.44 17.50 -3.65
C SER A 102 4.61 18.99 -3.44
N ILE A 103 3.47 19.66 -3.25
CA ILE A 103 3.36 21.03 -2.76
C ILE A 103 2.81 20.94 -1.35
N GLU A 104 3.58 21.39 -0.37
CA GLU A 104 3.07 21.54 0.98
C GLU A 104 2.37 22.90 1.10
N VAL A 105 1.11 22.90 1.58
CA VAL A 105 0.35 24.11 1.92
C VAL A 105 0.16 24.11 3.43
N SER A 106 0.73 25.09 4.13
CA SER A 106 0.78 25.15 5.60
C SER A 106 0.05 26.36 6.16
N LYS A 107 -0.69 26.17 7.25
CA LYS A 107 -1.25 27.25 8.07
C LYS A 107 -0.11 28.04 8.72
N VAL A 108 -0.22 29.37 8.77
CA VAL A 108 0.60 30.18 9.67
C VAL A 108 0.07 30.06 11.09
N GLU A 109 0.97 29.93 12.07
CA GLU A 109 0.60 29.83 13.48
C GLU A 109 -0.22 31.05 13.94
N GLU A 110 -1.10 30.83 14.92
CA GLU A 110 -1.97 31.86 15.52
C GLU A 110 -3.02 32.49 14.57
N VAL A 111 -3.14 32.01 13.33
CA VAL A 111 -4.21 32.41 12.40
C VAL A 111 -5.44 31.51 12.58
N ALA A 112 -6.62 32.13 12.70
CA ALA A 112 -7.88 31.42 12.79
C ALA A 112 -8.52 31.27 11.40
N PHE A 113 -9.05 30.09 11.11
CA PHE A 113 -9.75 29.77 9.87
C PHE A 113 -11.21 29.41 10.16
N GLU A 114 -12.13 29.85 9.31
CA GLU A 114 -13.57 29.54 9.42
C GLU A 114 -13.95 28.27 8.64
N GLY A 115 -13.01 27.62 7.97
CA GLY A 115 -13.25 26.45 7.12
C GLY A 115 -13.81 26.79 5.74
N THR A 116 -13.89 28.08 5.39
CA THR A 116 -14.39 28.54 4.08
C THR A 116 -13.30 29.14 3.20
N GLU A 117 -12.12 29.32 3.75
CA GLU A 117 -10.91 29.80 3.12
C GLU A 117 -10.31 28.75 2.19
N LYS A 118 -9.85 29.18 1.01
CA LYS A 118 -9.39 28.27 -0.03
C LYS A 118 -8.16 28.78 -0.76
N VAL A 119 -7.33 27.85 -1.20
CA VAL A 119 -6.26 28.05 -2.18
C VAL A 119 -6.53 27.15 -3.37
N ASN A 120 -6.68 27.74 -4.55
CA ASN A 120 -6.82 27.03 -5.81
C ASN A 120 -5.46 26.98 -6.50
N LEU A 121 -5.03 25.76 -6.82
CA LEU A 121 -3.81 25.47 -7.55
C LEU A 121 -4.16 25.06 -8.97
N THR A 122 -3.44 25.57 -9.97
CA THR A 122 -3.69 25.27 -11.38
C THR A 122 -2.39 24.98 -12.11
N ILE A 123 -2.32 23.90 -12.88
CA ILE A 123 -1.19 23.64 -13.78
C ILE A 123 -1.27 24.63 -14.94
N VAL A 124 -0.30 25.54 -15.04
CA VAL A 124 -0.26 26.63 -16.03
C VAL A 124 0.55 26.23 -17.25
N SER A 125 1.74 25.68 -17.04
CA SER A 125 2.64 25.26 -18.10
C SER A 125 3.61 24.20 -17.63
N LEU A 126 4.20 23.49 -18.59
CA LEU A 126 5.14 22.39 -18.38
C LEU A 126 6.41 22.66 -19.19
N SER A 127 7.53 22.04 -18.78
CA SER A 127 8.68 21.86 -19.67
C SER A 127 8.30 21.15 -20.98
N GLU A 128 9.07 21.34 -22.05
CA GLU A 128 8.79 20.76 -23.37
C GLU A 128 8.73 19.22 -23.31
N GLY A 129 7.84 18.60 -24.10
CA GLY A 129 7.69 17.13 -24.19
C GLY A 129 6.66 16.51 -23.24
N PHE A 130 5.94 17.33 -22.46
CA PHE A 130 4.90 16.88 -21.53
C PHE A 130 3.55 17.55 -21.84
N VAL A 131 2.46 16.91 -21.46
CA VAL A 131 1.10 17.42 -21.67
C VAL A 131 0.34 17.59 -20.35
N ILE A 132 -0.53 18.60 -20.26
CA ILE A 132 -1.38 18.78 -19.08
C ILE A 132 -2.50 17.73 -19.15
N GLY A 133 -2.65 16.93 -18.09
CA GLY A 133 -3.69 15.92 -17.95
C GLY A 133 -5.06 16.52 -17.61
N GLU A 134 -6.06 15.65 -17.43
CA GLU A 134 -7.45 16.08 -17.19
C GLU A 134 -7.61 16.82 -15.86
N GLN A 135 -6.96 16.33 -14.79
CA GLN A 135 -6.99 16.95 -13.46
C GLN A 135 -5.95 18.08 -13.36
N LYS A 136 -6.26 19.21 -14.00
CA LYS A 136 -5.38 20.39 -14.06
C LYS A 136 -5.47 21.34 -12.87
N GLU A 137 -6.44 21.15 -11.98
CA GLU A 137 -6.71 22.02 -10.83
C GLU A 137 -6.83 21.20 -9.55
N ALA A 138 -6.46 21.80 -8.41
CA ALA A 138 -6.69 21.25 -7.08
C ALA A 138 -7.07 22.37 -6.11
N VAL A 139 -8.03 22.11 -5.23
CA VAL A 139 -8.50 23.09 -4.24
C VAL A 139 -8.11 22.63 -2.84
N VAL A 140 -7.36 23.45 -2.12
CA VAL A 140 -7.06 23.23 -0.70
C VAL A 140 -7.98 24.11 0.14
N THR A 141 -8.79 23.50 1.00
CA THR A 141 -9.65 24.18 1.95
C THR A 141 -8.99 24.19 3.33
N PHE A 142 -8.96 25.33 4.01
CA PHE A 142 -8.43 25.44 5.38
C PHE A 142 -9.48 25.00 6.40
N GLY A 143 -9.92 23.76 6.27
CA GLY A 143 -10.89 23.09 7.12
C GLY A 143 -11.10 21.66 6.64
N GLY A 144 -11.85 20.88 7.41
CA GLY A 144 -12.24 19.53 7.02
C GLY A 144 -13.16 19.52 5.81
N ILE A 145 -13.01 18.48 4.99
CA ILE A 145 -13.85 18.25 3.81
C ILE A 145 -14.53 16.89 3.91
N VAL A 146 -15.62 16.74 3.16
CA VAL A 146 -16.15 15.45 2.75
C VAL A 146 -16.13 15.47 1.23
N SER A 147 -15.16 14.76 0.65
CA SER A 147 -14.95 14.69 -0.79
C SER A 147 -16.22 14.25 -1.51
N GLU A 148 -16.58 14.97 -2.57
CA GLU A 148 -17.70 14.55 -3.43
C GLU A 148 -17.31 13.37 -4.34
N GLY A 149 -16.01 13.11 -4.49
CA GLY A 149 -15.47 12.03 -5.30
C GLY A 149 -14.43 12.47 -6.32
N GLN A 150 -13.90 11.48 -7.04
CA GLN A 150 -12.94 11.69 -8.11
C GLN A 150 -13.18 10.70 -9.25
N ASN A 151 -13.16 11.21 -10.49
CA ASN A 151 -13.35 10.39 -11.69
C ASN A 151 -12.14 9.52 -12.03
N SER A 152 -10.96 9.89 -11.55
CA SER A 152 -9.70 9.18 -11.80
C SER A 152 -8.71 9.49 -10.67
N LEU A 153 -8.45 8.52 -9.81
CA LEU A 153 -7.42 8.54 -8.78
C LEU A 153 -6.43 7.41 -9.05
N ILE A 154 -5.18 7.77 -9.37
CA ILE A 154 -4.08 6.82 -9.60
C ILE A 154 -3.39 6.54 -8.27
N LEU A 155 -3.31 5.28 -7.86
CA LEU A 155 -2.67 4.89 -6.59
C LEU A 155 -1.15 4.77 -6.77
N GLU A 156 -0.36 5.38 -5.88
CA GLU A 156 1.10 5.48 -5.99
C GLU A 156 1.83 4.26 -5.38
N GLY A 157 1.53 3.08 -5.92
CA GLY A 157 2.03 1.80 -5.44
C GLY A 157 3.45 1.44 -5.85
N LYS A 158 3.89 1.97 -6.99
CA LYS A 158 5.17 1.68 -7.61
C LYS A 158 6.26 2.67 -7.15
N ARG A 159 7.47 2.15 -6.97
CA ARG A 159 8.69 2.96 -6.83
C ARG A 159 9.77 2.41 -7.75
N GLU A 160 10.35 3.27 -8.57
CA GLU A 160 11.39 2.90 -9.54
C GLU A 160 10.94 1.69 -10.39
N THR A 161 11.54 0.51 -10.17
CA THR A 161 11.22 -0.73 -10.89
C THR A 161 10.31 -1.69 -10.10
N GLU A 162 10.08 -1.45 -8.81
CA GLU A 162 9.25 -2.30 -7.96
C GLU A 162 7.78 -1.86 -8.01
N ASN A 163 6.95 -2.64 -8.74
CA ASN A 163 5.52 -2.35 -8.94
C ASN A 163 4.68 -2.36 -7.66
N TYR A 164 5.17 -2.95 -6.57
CA TYR A 164 4.44 -3.04 -5.30
C TYR A 164 5.34 -2.61 -4.15
N ALA A 165 6.11 -1.54 -4.35
CA ALA A 165 6.97 -1.01 -3.30
C ALA A 165 6.16 -0.51 -2.09
N ASN A 166 4.99 0.08 -2.37
CA ASN A 166 4.16 0.69 -1.36
C ASN A 166 2.85 -0.07 -1.11
N SER A 167 2.42 -0.08 0.14
CA SER A 167 1.00 -0.19 0.50
C SER A 167 0.38 1.21 0.43
N VAL A 168 -0.65 1.38 -0.38
CA VAL A 168 -1.27 2.69 -0.63
C VAL A 168 -2.58 2.77 0.14
N TYR A 169 -2.56 3.50 1.25
CA TYR A 169 -3.75 3.79 2.05
C TYR A 169 -4.54 4.91 1.39
N VAL A 170 -5.86 4.78 1.31
CA VAL A 170 -6.74 5.77 0.68
C VAL A 170 -7.85 6.14 1.66
N ASP A 171 -8.02 7.43 1.87
CA ASP A 171 -9.15 8.04 2.56
C ASP A 171 -10.01 8.74 1.51
N LEU A 172 -11.18 8.16 1.24
CA LEU A 172 -12.11 8.67 0.25
C LEU A 172 -12.72 9.99 0.72
N SER A 173 -12.96 10.15 2.03
CA SER A 173 -13.60 11.33 2.60
C SER A 173 -12.71 12.57 2.58
N SER A 174 -11.40 12.41 2.76
CA SER A 174 -10.44 13.51 2.65
C SER A 174 -9.79 13.64 1.26
N ASN A 175 -10.13 12.75 0.31
CA ASN A 175 -9.49 12.64 -1.01
C ASN A 175 -7.96 12.52 -0.93
N LYS A 176 -7.47 11.79 0.07
CA LYS A 176 -6.04 11.61 0.33
C LYS A 176 -5.64 10.16 0.06
N GLN A 177 -4.44 9.99 -0.47
CA GLN A 177 -3.74 8.72 -0.46
C GLN A 177 -2.38 8.87 0.21
N ILE A 178 -1.93 7.84 0.92
CA ILE A 178 -0.65 7.81 1.61
C ILE A 178 0.07 6.51 1.21
N PRO A 179 1.07 6.56 0.32
CA PRO A 179 1.92 5.43 0.01
C PRO A 179 2.94 5.21 1.13
N ILE A 180 2.99 3.99 1.66
CA ILE A 180 3.91 3.58 2.73
C ILE A 180 4.73 2.41 2.22
N ASP A 181 6.06 2.47 2.36
CA ASP A 181 6.94 1.34 2.04
C ASP A 181 6.46 0.09 2.78
N ARG A 182 6.02 -0.90 2.01
CA ARG A 182 5.39 -2.11 2.56
C ARG A 182 6.34 -2.92 3.43
N LYS A 183 7.67 -2.74 3.27
CA LYS A 183 8.71 -3.45 4.02
C LYS A 183 9.21 -2.68 5.25
N SER A 184 8.65 -1.51 5.55
CA SER A 184 9.12 -0.62 6.63
C SER A 184 8.95 -1.18 8.06
N TRP A 185 8.07 -2.17 8.27
CA TRP A 185 7.75 -2.72 9.59
C TRP A 185 7.62 -4.24 9.59
N SER A 186 7.69 -4.86 10.77
CA SER A 186 7.56 -6.31 10.96
C SER A 186 6.36 -6.68 11.81
N LEU A 187 6.13 -5.94 12.91
CA LEU A 187 5.08 -6.21 13.90
C LEU A 187 4.24 -4.96 14.15
N GLY A 188 2.91 -5.10 14.19
CA GLY A 188 1.96 -4.05 14.55
C GLY A 188 1.32 -4.36 15.91
N PHE A 189 1.40 -3.42 16.85
CA PHE A 189 0.91 -3.58 18.23
C PHE A 189 -0.42 -2.87 18.39
N TYR A 190 -1.48 -3.62 18.68
CA TYR A 190 -2.85 -3.07 18.69
C TYR A 190 -2.99 -2.00 19.77
N SER A 191 -3.58 -0.87 19.39
CA SER A 191 -3.75 0.32 20.23
C SER A 191 -5.09 0.38 20.95
N GLY A 192 -6.05 -0.51 20.63
CA GLY A 192 -7.33 -0.62 21.36
C GLY A 192 -7.17 -1.32 22.72
N ASP A 193 -8.25 -1.82 23.30
CA ASP A 193 -8.24 -2.34 24.69
C ASP A 193 -7.44 -3.64 24.85
N ASP A 194 -7.50 -4.52 23.86
CA ASP A 194 -6.83 -5.83 23.89
C ASP A 194 -5.31 -5.72 23.70
N PHE A 195 -4.60 -6.80 24.02
CA PHE A 195 -3.15 -6.92 23.79
C PHE A 195 -2.87 -7.90 22.67
N ARG A 196 -2.85 -7.40 21.43
CA ARG A 196 -2.77 -8.17 20.19
C ARG A 196 -1.65 -7.66 19.31
N VAL A 197 -1.01 -8.56 18.57
CA VAL A 197 0.11 -8.22 17.70
C VAL A 197 -0.10 -8.85 16.33
N VAL A 198 -0.04 -8.04 15.28
CA VAL A 198 -0.17 -8.46 13.89
C VAL A 198 1.19 -8.53 13.19
N LEU A 199 1.31 -9.43 12.23
CA LEU A 199 2.43 -9.59 11.33
C LEU A 199 2.26 -8.70 10.10
N ASN A 200 3.37 -8.18 9.58
CA ASN A 200 3.35 -7.51 8.29
C ASN A 200 3.26 -8.52 7.14
N GLY A 201 2.04 -8.87 6.74
CA GLY A 201 1.77 -9.72 5.58
C GLY A 201 2.28 -9.13 4.25
N ALA A 202 2.39 -7.80 4.14
CA ALA A 202 2.92 -7.12 2.96
C ALA A 202 4.44 -7.22 2.85
N CYS A 203 5.15 -7.40 3.97
CA CYS A 203 6.58 -7.74 4.03
C CYS A 203 6.81 -9.26 4.13
N GLU A 204 5.76 -10.05 3.91
CA GLU A 204 5.79 -11.51 4.02
C GLU A 204 6.32 -12.00 5.37
N THR A 205 6.00 -11.27 6.43
CA THR A 205 6.42 -11.61 7.79
C THR A 205 5.62 -12.80 8.28
N VAL A 206 6.33 -13.79 8.81
CA VAL A 206 5.78 -15.03 9.35
C VAL A 206 6.36 -15.29 10.73
N ALA A 207 5.62 -16.00 11.56
CA ALA A 207 6.08 -16.35 12.91
C ALA A 207 5.64 -17.75 13.33
N THR A 208 6.36 -18.33 14.28
CA THR A 208 5.92 -19.56 14.96
C THR A 208 6.35 -19.54 16.42
N ALA A 209 5.50 -20.04 17.30
CA ALA A 209 5.81 -20.11 18.72
C ALA A 209 6.86 -21.19 19.00
N SER A 210 7.75 -20.91 19.94
CA SER A 210 8.56 -21.92 20.62
C SER A 210 7.83 -22.45 21.86
N ASP A 211 8.37 -23.48 22.49
CA ASP A 211 7.92 -23.98 23.80
C ASP A 211 8.55 -23.24 24.99
N LYS A 212 9.30 -22.16 24.73
CA LYS A 212 10.03 -21.39 25.76
C LYS A 212 9.32 -20.10 26.09
N THR A 213 9.51 -19.63 27.32
CA THR A 213 9.01 -18.33 27.83
C THR A 213 10.15 -17.45 28.37
N ASP A 214 11.35 -18.01 28.51
CA ASP A 214 12.59 -17.28 28.81
C ASP A 214 13.47 -17.18 27.56
N ILE A 215 13.58 -15.97 27.02
CA ILE A 215 14.32 -15.65 25.80
C ILE A 215 15.82 -15.96 25.90
N THR A 216 16.40 -15.95 27.11
CA THR A 216 17.83 -16.25 27.33
C THR A 216 18.15 -17.73 27.15
N THR A 217 17.13 -18.59 27.26
CA THR A 217 17.28 -20.04 27.16
C THR A 217 17.09 -20.55 25.73
N VAL A 218 16.68 -19.70 24.79
CA VAL A 218 16.45 -20.08 23.38
C VAL A 218 17.79 -20.35 22.69
N THR A 219 17.86 -21.49 22.02
CA THR A 219 19.04 -22.00 21.32
C THR A 219 18.73 -22.20 19.83
N LEU A 220 19.78 -22.44 19.04
CA LEU A 220 19.62 -22.81 17.63
C LEU A 220 18.84 -24.13 17.46
N ALA A 221 18.99 -25.09 18.38
CA ALA A 221 18.25 -26.36 18.29
C ALA A 221 16.74 -26.17 18.40
N ASP A 222 16.28 -25.21 19.19
CA ASP A 222 14.85 -24.87 19.28
C ASP A 222 14.36 -24.28 17.96
N ALA A 223 15.17 -23.40 17.35
CA ALA A 223 14.84 -22.81 16.05
C ALA A 223 14.81 -23.88 14.96
N GLU A 224 15.74 -24.85 14.95
CA GLU A 224 15.77 -25.99 14.00
C GLU A 224 14.59 -26.96 14.16
N ALA A 225 14.08 -27.12 15.37
CA ALA A 225 12.90 -27.94 15.64
C ALA A 225 11.58 -27.26 15.24
N ALA A 226 11.56 -25.93 15.13
CA ALA A 226 10.36 -25.17 14.79
C ALA A 226 9.89 -25.37 13.34
N ILE A 227 8.70 -24.85 13.02
CA ILE A 227 8.19 -24.81 11.64
C ILE A 227 9.21 -24.07 10.74
N ASN A 228 9.47 -24.61 9.55
CA ASN A 228 10.36 -23.96 8.59
C ASN A 228 9.70 -22.70 7.98
N LEU A 229 9.93 -21.55 8.62
CA LEU A 229 9.40 -20.25 8.18
C LEU A 229 9.99 -19.75 6.86
N ALA A 230 11.15 -20.28 6.44
CA ALA A 230 11.76 -19.93 5.16
C ALA A 230 11.09 -20.65 3.97
N ALA A 231 10.23 -21.64 4.22
CA ALA A 231 9.50 -22.34 3.18
C ALA A 231 8.71 -21.35 2.30
N SER A 232 8.67 -21.65 1.00
CA SER A 232 7.93 -20.85 0.04
C SER A 232 6.41 -21.09 0.17
N THR A 233 5.63 -20.19 -0.40
CA THR A 233 4.18 -20.39 -0.61
C THR A 233 3.87 -21.18 -1.89
N GLN A 234 4.89 -21.60 -2.65
CA GLN A 234 4.75 -22.30 -3.92
C GLN A 234 4.94 -23.82 -3.75
N ALA A 235 3.98 -24.60 -4.26
CA ALA A 235 3.86 -26.05 -4.02
C ALA A 235 5.09 -26.90 -4.41
N SER A 236 6.00 -26.39 -5.24
CA SER A 236 7.20 -27.11 -5.69
C SER A 236 8.40 -27.01 -4.74
N THR A 237 8.43 -26.05 -3.80
CA THR A 237 9.64 -25.73 -3.00
C THR A 237 9.42 -25.72 -1.48
N GLY A 238 8.22 -26.08 -1.02
CA GLY A 238 7.86 -26.14 0.40
C GLY A 238 6.45 -25.59 0.61
N ASN A 239 5.80 -25.98 1.71
CA ASN A 239 4.46 -25.50 2.03
C ASN A 239 4.55 -24.69 3.32
N LEU A 240 4.53 -23.37 3.20
CA LEU A 240 4.26 -22.51 4.35
C LEU A 240 2.84 -22.84 4.89
N PRO A 241 2.71 -23.26 6.15
CA PRO A 241 1.41 -23.67 6.68
C PRO A 241 0.62 -22.44 7.16
N VAL A 242 -0.69 -22.56 7.38
CA VAL A 242 -1.55 -21.40 7.66
C VAL A 242 -1.31 -20.83 9.06
N GLU A 243 -0.85 -21.64 10.01
CA GLU A 243 -0.63 -21.24 11.41
C GLU A 243 0.55 -20.28 11.63
N VAL A 244 1.33 -19.96 10.59
CA VAL A 244 2.48 -19.03 10.70
C VAL A 244 2.20 -17.63 10.15
N ILE A 245 0.96 -17.38 9.72
CA ILE A 245 0.46 -16.10 9.27
C ILE A 245 -0.79 -15.73 10.07
N ASP A 246 -1.12 -14.45 10.09
CA ASP A 246 -2.39 -14.00 10.67
C ASP A 246 -3.57 -14.34 9.75
N ASP A 247 -4.76 -14.41 10.34
CA ASP A 247 -6.02 -14.62 9.62
C ASP A 247 -6.29 -13.56 8.54
N PHE A 248 -6.79 -14.01 7.39
CA PHE A 248 -7.02 -13.17 6.21
C PHE A 248 -8.24 -12.26 6.34
N GLU A 249 -9.20 -12.59 7.21
CA GLU A 249 -10.38 -11.76 7.46
C GLU A 249 -10.05 -10.58 8.39
N GLY A 250 -8.84 -10.56 8.97
CA GLY A 250 -8.29 -9.46 9.75
C GLY A 250 -8.83 -9.40 11.18
N THR A 251 -9.30 -10.53 11.73
CA THR A 251 -9.71 -10.64 13.13
C THR A 251 -8.49 -10.64 14.06
N LEU A 252 -8.60 -9.98 15.22
CA LEU A 252 -7.48 -9.93 16.18
C LEU A 252 -7.27 -11.27 16.88
N GLU A 253 -8.30 -12.10 16.99
CA GLU A 253 -8.26 -13.46 17.53
C GLU A 253 -7.44 -14.40 16.64
N GLY A 254 -7.40 -14.12 15.33
CA GLY A 254 -6.66 -14.89 14.33
C GLY A 254 -5.18 -14.54 14.22
N THR A 255 -4.62 -13.78 15.17
CA THR A 255 -3.19 -13.41 15.17
C THR A 255 -2.29 -14.56 15.65
N VAL A 256 -1.13 -14.74 15.03
CA VAL A 256 -0.16 -15.81 15.39
C VAL A 256 0.34 -15.66 16.82
N PHE A 257 0.52 -14.42 17.27
CA PHE A 257 0.93 -14.12 18.66
C PHE A 257 -0.17 -14.39 19.68
N GLY A 258 -1.42 -14.53 19.24
CA GLY A 258 -2.58 -14.60 20.14
C GLY A 258 -2.70 -13.37 21.01
N GLU A 259 -3.42 -13.50 22.12
CA GLU A 259 -3.46 -12.45 23.14
C GLU A 259 -2.20 -12.52 24.01
N VAL A 260 -1.50 -11.40 24.15
CA VAL A 260 -0.36 -11.31 25.08
C VAL A 260 -0.91 -11.44 26.49
N SER A 261 -0.52 -12.47 27.25
CA SER A 261 -1.03 -12.72 28.60
C SER A 261 -0.60 -11.61 29.57
N ALA A 262 -1.48 -11.30 30.53
CA ALA A 262 -1.15 -10.47 31.67
C ALA A 262 -0.10 -11.14 32.60
N THR A 263 0.03 -12.46 32.54
CA THR A 263 1.04 -13.22 33.27
C THR A 263 2.31 -13.35 32.41
N ASP A 264 3.40 -12.68 32.79
CA ASP A 264 4.67 -12.69 32.05
C ASP A 264 5.19 -14.11 31.74
N ALA A 265 5.05 -15.04 32.70
CA ALA A 265 5.51 -16.41 32.57
C ALA A 265 4.72 -17.25 31.54
N GLU A 266 3.54 -16.79 31.10
CA GLU A 266 2.71 -17.45 30.09
C GLU A 266 3.03 -16.98 28.67
N ASN A 267 3.76 -15.87 28.52
CA ASN A 267 4.11 -15.32 27.22
C ASN A 267 5.26 -16.10 26.58
N LYS A 268 4.95 -16.79 25.47
CA LYS A 268 5.91 -17.59 24.70
C LYS A 268 6.90 -16.72 23.93
N ILE A 269 8.04 -17.33 23.59
CA ILE A 269 8.98 -16.78 22.61
C ILE A 269 8.55 -17.23 21.22
N TYR A 270 8.53 -16.30 20.27
CA TYR A 270 8.25 -16.56 18.87
C TYR A 270 9.52 -16.44 18.04
N PHE A 271 9.66 -17.33 17.06
CA PHE A 271 10.58 -17.13 15.96
C PHE A 271 9.90 -16.31 14.87
N VAL A 272 10.58 -15.30 14.34
CA VAL A 272 10.02 -14.36 13.34
C VAL A 272 11.03 -14.14 12.21
N VAL A 273 10.54 -14.14 10.97
CA VAL A 273 11.31 -13.81 9.77
C VAL A 273 10.45 -13.08 8.75
N SER A 274 11.06 -12.13 8.02
CA SER A 274 10.43 -11.28 7.00
C SER A 274 11.25 -11.31 5.71
N ALA A 275 10.65 -10.94 4.57
CA ALA A 275 11.32 -10.95 3.27
C ALA A 275 12.42 -9.89 3.11
N ASN A 276 12.47 -8.86 3.96
CA ASN A 276 13.60 -7.92 3.98
C ASN A 276 14.95 -8.57 4.35
N THR A 277 14.95 -9.81 4.88
CA THR A 277 16.16 -10.58 5.16
C THR A 277 16.69 -11.38 3.97
N GLU A 278 16.17 -11.13 2.76
CA GLU A 278 16.61 -11.74 1.51
C GLU A 278 18.13 -11.61 1.31
N GLN A 279 18.86 -12.69 1.62
CA GLN A 279 19.99 -13.06 0.81
C GLN A 279 19.44 -13.84 -0.37
N ILE A 280 19.58 -13.31 -1.59
CA ILE A 280 19.46 -14.12 -2.79
C ILE A 280 20.48 -15.25 -2.64
N VAL A 281 20.02 -16.44 -2.28
CA VAL A 281 20.85 -17.63 -2.33
C VAL A 281 20.99 -17.98 -3.81
N TYR A 282 22.05 -17.46 -4.45
CA TYR A 282 22.42 -17.81 -5.81
C TYR A 282 22.45 -19.34 -5.94
N GLY A 283 21.49 -19.89 -6.71
CA GLY A 283 21.35 -21.33 -6.96
C GLY A 283 20.06 -21.97 -6.47
N ASN A 284 19.17 -21.26 -5.75
CA ASN A 284 17.90 -21.84 -5.29
C ASN A 284 16.70 -20.87 -5.47
N PRO A 285 16.14 -20.75 -6.68
CA PRO A 285 14.96 -19.92 -6.94
C PRO A 285 13.77 -20.44 -6.13
N GLY A 286 13.23 -19.63 -5.21
CA GLY A 286 12.00 -19.95 -4.47
C GLY A 286 12.02 -19.65 -2.97
N PHE A 287 13.16 -19.32 -2.36
CA PHE A 287 13.22 -18.86 -0.97
C PHE A 287 13.14 -17.33 -0.91
N VAL A 288 12.10 -16.82 -0.28
CA VAL A 288 11.85 -15.36 -0.09
C VAL A 288 12.31 -14.88 1.30
N ARG A 289 12.71 -15.81 2.17
CA ARG A 289 13.07 -15.56 3.57
C ARG A 289 14.34 -16.32 3.92
N ASN A 290 15.12 -15.79 4.87
CA ASN A 290 16.42 -16.36 5.21
C ASN A 290 16.30 -17.82 5.72
N PRO A 291 16.90 -18.82 5.03
CA PRO A 291 16.83 -20.21 5.46
C PRO A 291 17.76 -20.54 6.64
N ASP A 292 18.74 -19.68 6.95
CA ASP A 292 19.59 -19.82 8.13
C ASP A 292 18.82 -19.44 9.39
N ARG A 293 18.43 -20.44 10.18
CA ARG A 293 17.62 -20.26 11.39
C ARG A 293 18.38 -19.54 12.51
N SER A 294 19.71 -19.47 12.44
CA SER A 294 20.49 -18.64 13.36
C SER A 294 20.19 -17.15 13.18
N GLN A 295 19.78 -16.75 11.98
CA GLN A 295 19.46 -15.38 11.59
C GLN A 295 17.98 -15.03 11.73
N TRP A 296 17.13 -15.93 12.22
CA TRP A 296 15.76 -15.60 12.60
C TRP A 296 15.75 -14.75 13.87
N TYR A 297 14.69 -13.96 14.07
CA TYR A 297 14.50 -13.27 15.34
C TYR A 297 13.84 -14.20 16.36
N LYS A 298 14.36 -14.23 17.59
CA LYS A 298 13.62 -14.68 18.78
C LYS A 298 12.96 -13.45 19.42
N VAL A 299 11.65 -13.50 19.66
CA VAL A 299 10.84 -12.37 20.13
C VAL A 299 9.97 -12.77 21.30
N LYS A 300 10.11 -12.11 22.45
CA LYS A 300 9.17 -12.15 23.58
C LYS A 300 8.37 -10.86 23.59
N ILE A 301 7.04 -10.98 23.75
CA ILE A 301 6.16 -9.83 23.94
C ILE A 301 5.44 -10.00 25.28
N THR A 302 5.40 -8.94 26.06
CA THR A 302 4.81 -8.90 27.40
C THR A 302 4.04 -7.60 27.56
N ARG A 303 3.01 -7.58 28.41
CA ARG A 303 2.33 -6.33 28.76
C ARG A 303 3.26 -5.44 29.61
N ASN A 304 3.17 -4.14 29.42
CA ASN A 304 3.94 -3.14 30.15
C ASN A 304 3.08 -1.89 30.40
N GLY A 305 2.36 -1.89 31.54
CA GLY A 305 1.30 -0.91 31.78
C GLY A 305 0.20 -1.04 30.72
N GLU A 306 -0.12 0.06 30.06
CA GLU A 306 -1.10 0.11 28.95
C GLU A 306 -0.49 -0.32 27.61
N GLY A 307 0.84 -0.42 27.51
CA GLY A 307 1.56 -0.79 26.29
C GLY A 307 2.23 -2.16 26.36
N TYR A 308 3.21 -2.37 25.48
CA TYR A 308 3.93 -3.62 25.34
C TYR A 308 5.40 -3.43 25.69
N LYS A 309 6.06 -4.53 26.08
CA LYS A 309 7.52 -4.65 26.13
C LYS A 309 7.93 -5.81 25.25
N VAL A 310 8.82 -5.51 24.32
CA VAL A 310 9.37 -6.43 23.33
C VAL A 310 10.81 -6.71 23.70
N GLN A 311 11.14 -7.98 23.89
CA GLN A 311 12.52 -8.45 23.97
C GLN A 311 12.84 -9.22 22.70
N TYR A 312 13.94 -8.90 22.02
CA TYR A 312 14.27 -9.56 20.77
C TYR A 312 15.77 -9.57 20.48
N ALA A 313 16.19 -10.57 19.72
CA ALA A 313 17.55 -10.73 19.20
C ALA A 313 17.53 -11.70 18.03
N LYS A 314 18.63 -11.83 17.28
CA LYS A 314 18.78 -13.01 16.42
C LYS A 314 18.93 -14.26 17.28
N VAL A 315 18.57 -15.43 16.75
CA VAL A 315 18.69 -16.69 17.49
C VAL A 315 20.14 -16.93 17.94
N SER A 316 21.12 -16.63 17.08
CA SER A 316 22.56 -16.70 17.37
C SER A 316 23.04 -15.73 18.45
N ASP A 317 22.32 -14.63 18.66
CA ASP A 317 22.80 -13.51 19.45
C ASP A 317 22.45 -13.71 20.93
N LEU A 318 23.42 -13.41 21.79
CA LEU A 318 23.24 -13.42 23.25
C LEU A 318 22.77 -12.06 23.76
N ASP A 319 23.06 -10.99 23.03
CA ASP A 319 22.67 -9.62 23.39
C ASP A 319 21.18 -9.38 23.06
N ILE A 320 20.33 -9.47 24.09
CA ILE A 320 18.89 -9.27 23.95
C ILE A 320 18.54 -7.79 24.04
N LYS A 321 17.95 -7.26 22.97
CA LYS A 321 17.41 -5.89 22.93
C LYS A 321 16.05 -5.86 23.62
N THR A 322 15.75 -4.76 24.30
CA THR A 322 14.44 -4.52 24.93
C THR A 322 13.90 -3.17 24.49
N VAL A 323 12.65 -3.12 24.05
CA VAL A 323 11.97 -1.91 23.62
C VAL A 323 10.57 -1.87 24.24
N ASN A 324 10.17 -0.71 24.75
CA ASN A 324 8.80 -0.45 25.17
C ASN A 324 8.02 0.14 24.00
N ILE A 325 6.87 -0.44 23.69
CA ILE A 325 5.99 0.02 22.60
C ILE A 325 4.70 0.55 23.25
N PRO A 326 4.51 1.89 23.33
CA PRO A 326 3.26 2.44 23.81
C PRO A 326 2.13 2.15 22.82
N LYS A 327 0.89 2.12 23.31
CA LYS A 327 -0.29 2.24 22.43
C LYS A 327 -0.40 3.69 21.97
N THR A 328 -0.88 3.91 20.75
CA THR A 328 -1.02 5.24 20.16
C THR A 328 -2.51 5.53 19.95
N PRO A 329 -3.15 6.37 20.79
CA PRO A 329 -4.56 6.72 20.63
C PRO A 329 -4.85 7.30 19.24
N GLY A 330 -5.99 6.94 18.66
CA GLY A 330 -6.40 7.40 17.32
C GLY A 330 -5.77 6.63 16.14
N TYR A 331 -5.02 5.56 16.41
CA TYR A 331 -4.45 4.65 15.40
C TYR A 331 -4.86 3.22 15.73
N ASN A 332 -4.97 2.34 14.73
CA ASN A 332 -5.24 0.93 15.02
C ASN A 332 -4.04 0.25 15.68
N PHE A 333 -2.82 0.59 15.23
CA PHE A 333 -1.59 -0.04 15.68
C PHE A 333 -0.45 0.95 15.86
N THR A 334 0.50 0.58 16.73
CA THR A 334 1.86 1.13 16.74
C THR A 334 2.78 0.13 16.05
N PHE A 335 3.49 0.54 15.00
CA PHE A 335 4.29 -0.39 14.19
C PHE A 335 5.77 -0.38 14.57
N PHE A 336 6.40 -1.55 14.50
CA PHE A 336 7.79 -1.76 14.88
C PHE A 336 8.56 -2.55 13.81
N SER A 337 9.78 -2.12 13.53
CA SER A 337 10.73 -2.84 12.68
C SER A 337 11.74 -3.59 13.54
N LEU A 338 11.76 -4.92 13.42
CA LEU A 338 12.76 -5.76 14.09
C LEU A 338 14.18 -5.49 13.57
N GLU A 339 14.30 -5.05 12.32
CA GLU A 339 15.57 -4.73 11.67
C GLU A 339 16.19 -3.44 12.21
N THR A 340 15.42 -2.35 12.23
CA THR A 340 15.94 -1.05 12.70
C THR A 340 15.85 -0.90 14.21
N GLY A 341 15.01 -1.70 14.87
CA GLY A 341 14.73 -1.60 16.30
C GLY A 341 13.94 -0.34 16.69
N LYS A 342 13.19 0.23 15.75
CA LYS A 342 12.44 1.49 15.94
C LYS A 342 10.97 1.30 15.59
N THR A 343 10.14 2.12 16.22
CA THR A 343 8.77 2.33 15.75
C THR A 343 8.77 3.16 14.48
N VAL A 344 7.80 2.91 13.59
CA VAL A 344 7.69 3.58 12.28
C VAL A 344 6.24 3.98 12.01
N PRO A 345 5.99 5.09 11.30
CA PRO A 345 4.66 5.40 10.79
C PRO A 345 4.36 4.48 9.60
N ALA A 346 3.43 3.53 9.78
CA ALA A 346 3.11 2.55 8.72
C ALA A 346 1.61 2.40 8.42
N GLU A 347 0.76 3.21 9.06
CA GLU A 347 -0.66 3.34 8.76
C GLU A 347 -1.11 4.76 9.16
N PRO A 348 -2.04 5.38 8.41
CA PRO A 348 -2.69 6.63 8.83
C PRO A 348 -3.47 6.47 10.15
N GLY A 349 -4.00 7.58 10.67
CA GLY A 349 -4.95 7.52 11.80
C GLY A 349 -6.12 6.60 11.48
N SER A 350 -6.68 5.92 12.50
CA SER A 350 -7.66 4.84 12.29
C SER A 350 -8.90 5.30 11.53
N ARG A 351 -9.28 6.58 11.63
CA ARG A 351 -10.42 7.18 10.91
C ARG A 351 -10.02 7.95 9.64
N LYS A 352 -8.77 7.81 9.18
CA LYS A 352 -8.15 8.55 8.07
C LYS A 352 -7.70 7.61 6.94
N TRP A 353 -8.36 6.47 6.79
CA TRP A 353 -8.24 5.58 5.63
C TRP A 353 -9.36 4.53 5.60
N ASP A 354 -9.76 4.15 4.39
CA ASP A 354 -10.86 3.24 4.12
C ASP A 354 -10.38 1.92 3.51
N ILE A 355 -9.53 2.06 2.49
CA ILE A 355 -8.97 0.94 1.74
C ILE A 355 -7.44 1.06 1.69
N VAL A 356 -6.78 -0.08 1.56
CA VAL A 356 -5.35 -0.16 1.25
C VAL A 356 -5.13 -1.06 0.06
N TRP A 357 -4.47 -0.52 -0.97
CA TRP A 357 -4.02 -1.30 -2.12
C TRP A 357 -2.58 -1.78 -1.91
N GLY A 358 -2.26 -3.00 -2.34
CA GLY A 358 -0.87 -3.41 -2.45
C GLY A 358 -0.65 -4.91 -2.56
N TYR A 359 0.55 -5.33 -2.15
CA TYR A 359 0.94 -6.72 -2.01
C TYR A 359 0.62 -7.21 -0.60
N ASN A 360 0.00 -8.37 -0.45
CA ASN A 360 -0.24 -8.96 0.86
C ASN A 360 -0.43 -10.48 0.78
N VAL A 361 -0.41 -11.14 1.93
CA VAL A 361 -0.79 -12.55 2.03
C VAL A 361 -2.31 -12.69 1.86
N SER A 362 -2.72 -13.71 1.12
CA SER A 362 -4.12 -14.07 0.91
C SER A 362 -4.23 -15.60 0.73
N PHE A 363 -5.42 -16.07 0.39
CA PHE A 363 -5.76 -17.47 0.23
C PHE A 363 -6.04 -17.81 -1.23
N THR A 364 -5.62 -18.99 -1.67
CA THR A 364 -6.06 -19.55 -2.96
C THR A 364 -6.63 -20.95 -2.80
N SER A 365 -7.84 -21.14 -3.34
CA SER A 365 -8.51 -22.44 -3.37
C SER A 365 -7.81 -23.43 -4.32
N ILE A 366 -7.10 -22.94 -5.33
CA ILE A 366 -6.40 -23.73 -6.34
C ILE A 366 -5.23 -24.53 -5.73
N MET A 367 -4.66 -24.06 -4.61
CA MET A 367 -3.54 -24.73 -3.92
C MET A 367 -3.97 -25.49 -2.66
N GLY A 368 -5.24 -25.91 -2.58
CA GLY A 368 -5.74 -26.63 -1.41
C GLY A 368 -5.88 -25.74 -0.17
N GLY A 369 -6.09 -24.44 -0.39
CA GLY A 369 -6.37 -23.49 0.67
C GLY A 369 -5.16 -23.05 1.49
N ARG A 370 -4.10 -22.64 0.80
CA ARG A 370 -2.81 -22.29 1.40
C ARG A 370 -2.57 -20.77 1.37
N PRO A 371 -1.72 -20.25 2.27
CA PRO A 371 -1.16 -18.92 2.14
C PRO A 371 -0.52 -18.72 0.77
N TYR A 372 -0.89 -17.64 0.10
CA TYR A 372 -0.29 -17.22 -1.16
C TYR A 372 -0.18 -15.70 -1.17
N TYR A 373 0.99 -15.19 -1.52
CA TYR A 373 1.20 -13.75 -1.55
C TYR A 373 0.71 -13.19 -2.89
N MET A 374 -0.27 -12.29 -2.82
CA MET A 374 -1.00 -11.79 -3.96
C MET A 374 -0.69 -10.33 -4.22
N GLN A 375 -0.66 -10.01 -5.51
CA GLN A 375 -0.53 -8.67 -6.05
C GLN A 375 -1.91 -8.03 -6.18
N ASP A 376 -1.95 -6.69 -6.14
CA ASP A 376 -3.14 -5.87 -6.34
C ASP A 376 -4.32 -6.16 -5.39
N LEU A 377 -4.02 -6.54 -4.15
CA LEU A 377 -5.07 -6.73 -3.17
C LEU A 377 -5.62 -5.38 -2.72
N ILE A 378 -6.93 -5.33 -2.53
CA ILE A 378 -7.63 -4.24 -1.85
C ILE A 378 -8.15 -4.78 -0.53
N LEU A 379 -7.62 -4.26 0.57
CA LEU A 379 -8.08 -4.57 1.91
C LEU A 379 -8.81 -3.35 2.49
N ILE A 380 -9.74 -3.59 3.41
CA ILE A 380 -10.50 -2.52 4.09
C ILE A 380 -10.06 -2.34 5.54
N ASN A 381 -10.27 -1.14 6.09
CA ASN A 381 -10.02 -0.83 7.49
C ASN A 381 -11.10 -1.42 8.42
N ASN A 382 -11.11 -2.74 8.53
CA ASN A 382 -12.10 -3.50 9.28
C ASN A 382 -12.12 -3.21 10.79
N LEU A 383 -11.01 -2.70 11.35
CA LEU A 383 -10.88 -2.46 12.79
C LEU A 383 -11.52 -1.15 13.24
N ASP A 384 -11.69 -0.19 12.32
CA ASP A 384 -12.30 1.11 12.62
C ASP A 384 -13.64 1.32 11.91
N GLY A 385 -14.32 0.22 11.59
CA GLY A 385 -15.72 0.24 11.19
C GLY A 385 -16.00 0.38 9.69
N VAL A 386 -14.98 0.26 8.83
CA VAL A 386 -15.21 0.20 7.38
C VAL A 386 -15.95 -1.07 7.01
N GLU A 387 -16.98 -0.91 6.19
CA GLU A 387 -17.74 -2.02 5.62
C GLU A 387 -17.82 -1.86 4.10
N CYS A 388 -17.79 -2.98 3.38
CA CYS A 388 -17.85 -2.98 1.93
C CYS A 388 -18.93 -3.93 1.41
N ALA A 389 -19.65 -3.53 0.37
CA ALA A 389 -20.56 -4.38 -0.39
C ALA A 389 -20.16 -4.41 -1.88
N GLU A 390 -20.24 -5.58 -2.50
CA GLU A 390 -20.10 -5.74 -3.96
C GLU A 390 -21.46 -5.57 -4.63
N VAL A 391 -21.51 -4.84 -5.74
CA VAL A 391 -22.74 -4.63 -6.54
C VAL A 391 -22.45 -4.94 -7.99
N LEU A 392 -23.27 -5.81 -8.59
CA LEU A 392 -23.19 -6.15 -10.00
C LEU A 392 -23.92 -5.11 -10.85
N THR A 393 -23.33 -4.74 -11.98
CA THR A 393 -23.91 -3.77 -12.93
C THR A 393 -25.20 -4.28 -13.57
N GLU A 394 -25.42 -5.60 -13.62
CA GLU A 394 -26.69 -6.21 -14.01
C GLU A 394 -27.85 -5.81 -13.08
N THR A 395 -27.56 -5.63 -11.78
CA THR A 395 -28.59 -5.21 -10.80
C THR A 395 -28.91 -3.73 -10.94
N ILE A 396 -27.86 -2.90 -11.02
CA ILE A 396 -27.96 -1.45 -11.17
C ILE A 396 -26.61 -0.89 -11.64
N LEU A 397 -26.64 -0.02 -12.65
CA LEU A 397 -25.43 0.59 -13.20
C LEU A 397 -24.77 1.52 -12.17
N TYR A 398 -23.44 1.65 -12.24
CA TYR A 398 -22.67 2.54 -11.36
C TYR A 398 -23.18 3.99 -11.38
N GLU A 399 -23.52 4.51 -12.57
CA GLU A 399 -23.98 5.89 -12.72
C GLU A 399 -25.36 6.12 -12.07
N ASP A 400 -26.19 5.07 -12.00
CA ASP A 400 -27.54 5.14 -11.43
C ASP A 400 -27.58 4.88 -9.92
N PHE A 401 -26.51 4.31 -9.34
CA PHE A 401 -26.46 4.03 -7.91
C PHE A 401 -26.31 5.32 -7.09
N ASN A 402 -27.26 5.53 -6.17
CA ASN A 402 -27.37 6.71 -5.31
C ASN A 402 -27.99 6.34 -3.93
N SER A 403 -28.27 7.33 -3.08
CA SER A 403 -28.75 7.13 -1.71
C SER A 403 -30.12 6.44 -1.63
N THR A 404 -30.97 6.63 -2.64
CA THR A 404 -32.27 5.94 -2.74
C THR A 404 -32.06 4.46 -3.05
N SER A 405 -31.14 4.14 -3.97
CA SER A 405 -30.77 2.76 -4.28
C SER A 405 -30.19 2.05 -3.05
N LEU A 406 -29.29 2.72 -2.31
CA LEU A 406 -28.72 2.20 -1.07
C LEU A 406 -29.79 1.85 -0.03
N ALA A 407 -30.84 2.67 0.10
CA ALA A 407 -31.93 2.43 1.05
C ALA A 407 -32.93 1.34 0.61
N SER A 408 -32.99 1.03 -0.69
CA SER A 408 -34.04 0.19 -1.28
C SER A 408 -33.56 -1.16 -1.80
N LEU A 409 -32.25 -1.39 -1.88
CA LEU A 409 -31.66 -2.63 -2.38
C LEU A 409 -31.22 -3.56 -1.22
N PRO A 410 -32.05 -4.53 -0.80
CA PRO A 410 -31.69 -5.48 0.26
C PRO A 410 -30.54 -6.42 -0.10
N GLN A 411 -30.06 -6.41 -1.36
CA GLN A 411 -28.95 -7.24 -1.83
C GLN A 411 -27.57 -6.62 -1.63
N VAL A 412 -27.50 -5.34 -1.20
CA VAL A 412 -26.23 -4.71 -0.80
C VAL A 412 -25.85 -5.27 0.59
N VAL A 413 -25.20 -6.42 0.60
CA VAL A 413 -24.74 -7.07 1.84
C VAL A 413 -23.37 -6.54 2.18
N PHE A 414 -23.31 -5.74 3.24
CA PHE A 414 -22.06 -5.22 3.77
C PHE A 414 -21.29 -6.32 4.50
N SER A 415 -19.99 -6.37 4.21
CA SER A 415 -19.00 -7.19 4.88
C SER A 415 -18.01 -6.29 5.59
N ASN A 416 -17.75 -6.58 6.86
CA ASN A 416 -16.68 -5.97 7.66
C ASN A 416 -15.38 -6.79 7.62
N LYS A 417 -15.30 -7.86 6.83
CA LYS A 417 -14.05 -8.64 6.69
C LYS A 417 -12.98 -7.83 5.97
N ARG A 418 -11.75 -7.86 6.46
CA ARG A 418 -10.60 -7.13 5.87
C ARG A 418 -10.41 -7.40 4.38
N ASN A 419 -10.72 -8.62 3.95
CA ASN A 419 -10.62 -9.12 2.58
C ASN A 419 -11.96 -9.02 1.79
N ALA A 420 -12.86 -8.10 2.16
CA ALA A 420 -14.16 -7.94 1.51
C ALA A 420 -14.03 -7.76 -0.02
N ILE A 421 -13.04 -6.98 -0.49
CA ILE A 421 -12.72 -6.83 -1.92
C ILE A 421 -11.63 -7.82 -2.34
N ALA A 422 -10.46 -7.76 -1.68
CA ALA A 422 -9.28 -8.57 -1.99
C ALA A 422 -8.93 -8.55 -3.49
N ASP A 423 -9.02 -9.68 -4.17
CA ASP A 423 -8.73 -9.86 -5.60
C ASP A 423 -9.99 -9.89 -6.49
N LYS A 424 -11.20 -9.78 -5.90
CA LYS A 424 -12.49 -9.95 -6.60
C LYS A 424 -12.79 -8.87 -7.63
N TRP A 425 -11.95 -7.84 -7.74
CA TRP A 425 -12.09 -6.75 -8.70
C TRP A 425 -11.29 -6.98 -10.00
N ARG A 426 -10.41 -7.99 -10.04
CA ARG A 426 -9.49 -8.18 -11.18
C ARG A 426 -9.07 -9.63 -11.43
N ASN A 427 -8.68 -9.87 -12.68
CA ASN A 427 -7.87 -11.02 -13.08
C ASN A 427 -6.49 -10.53 -13.55
N THR A 428 -5.40 -11.12 -13.04
CA THR A 428 -4.02 -10.71 -13.39
C THR A 428 -3.62 -10.97 -14.85
N GLY A 429 -4.40 -11.77 -15.59
CA GLY A 429 -4.18 -12.01 -17.02
C GLY A 429 -5.07 -11.15 -17.92
N THR A 430 -6.35 -10.97 -17.56
CA THR A 430 -7.35 -10.39 -18.48
C THR A 430 -7.76 -8.97 -18.20
N GLY A 431 -7.45 -8.39 -17.04
CA GLY A 431 -7.88 -7.03 -16.72
C GLY A 431 -8.76 -6.92 -15.46
N ILE A 432 -9.31 -5.73 -15.27
CA ILE A 432 -10.36 -5.50 -14.26
C ILE A 432 -11.67 -6.21 -14.63
N TYR A 433 -12.49 -6.50 -13.63
CA TYR A 433 -13.87 -6.91 -13.86
C TYR A 433 -14.77 -5.67 -13.99
N THR A 434 -15.43 -5.54 -15.15
CA THR A 434 -16.30 -4.39 -15.47
C THR A 434 -17.78 -4.62 -15.17
N ASP A 435 -18.12 -5.83 -14.69
CA ASP A 435 -19.47 -6.25 -14.32
C ASP A 435 -19.85 -5.85 -12.88
N ARG A 436 -18.96 -5.17 -12.15
CA ARG A 436 -19.14 -4.86 -10.73
C ARG A 436 -18.51 -3.55 -10.30
N TYR A 437 -18.96 -3.06 -9.15
CA TYR A 437 -18.37 -1.98 -8.37
C TYR A 437 -18.65 -2.22 -6.88
N TYR A 438 -18.11 -1.36 -6.03
CA TYR A 438 -18.15 -1.53 -4.58
C TYR A 438 -18.80 -0.34 -3.90
N ILE A 439 -19.52 -0.58 -2.82
CA ILE A 439 -20.00 0.45 -1.90
C ILE A 439 -19.16 0.37 -0.64
N ILE A 440 -18.45 1.46 -0.32
CA ILE A 440 -17.63 1.60 0.87
C ILE A 440 -18.37 2.49 1.85
N LYS A 441 -18.62 1.97 3.06
CA LYS A 441 -19.02 2.76 4.20
C LYS A 441 -17.76 3.07 5.00
N ASP A 442 -17.40 4.33 5.11
CA ASP A 442 -16.21 4.78 5.83
C ASP A 442 -16.43 4.79 7.36
N PRO A 443 -15.37 4.99 8.18
CA PRO A 443 -15.47 5.10 9.65
C PRO A 443 -16.32 6.29 10.11
N ASN A 444 -16.51 7.29 9.24
CA ASN A 444 -17.15 8.57 9.50
C ASN A 444 -18.65 8.56 9.16
N GLY A 445 -19.16 7.46 8.60
CA GLY A 445 -20.56 7.25 8.28
C GLY A 445 -20.96 7.69 6.87
N ASN A 446 -19.98 8.10 6.04
CA ASN A 446 -20.19 8.41 4.63
C ASN A 446 -20.24 7.12 3.81
N TYR A 447 -20.97 7.17 2.69
CA TYR A 447 -21.03 6.08 1.74
C TYR A 447 -20.50 6.51 0.38
N TYR A 448 -19.54 5.75 -0.14
CA TYR A 448 -18.94 5.97 -1.45
C TYR A 448 -19.23 4.78 -2.37
N LYS A 449 -19.58 5.03 -3.64
CA LYS A 449 -19.41 4.02 -4.69
C LYS A 449 -17.99 4.13 -5.22
N LEU A 450 -17.37 2.99 -5.47
CA LEU A 450 -16.01 2.88 -5.98
C LEU A 450 -15.98 1.87 -7.13
N LYS A 451 -15.40 2.26 -8.26
CA LYS A 451 -15.11 1.36 -9.39
C LYS A 451 -13.64 1.40 -9.74
N PHE A 452 -13.10 0.27 -10.15
CA PHE A 452 -11.75 0.19 -10.71
C PHE A 452 -11.82 0.50 -12.19
N LEU A 453 -10.82 1.24 -12.69
CA LEU A 453 -10.76 1.67 -14.09
C LEU A 453 -9.69 0.87 -14.85
N ARG A 454 -8.47 0.82 -14.32
CA ARG A 454 -7.29 0.28 -14.98
C ARG A 454 -6.25 -0.15 -13.94
N PHE A 455 -5.34 -1.06 -14.27
CA PHE A 455 -4.24 -1.45 -13.35
C PHE A 455 -2.95 -1.97 -14.02
N GLY A 456 -2.78 -1.72 -15.32
CA GLY A 456 -1.54 -1.95 -16.04
C GLY A 456 -1.42 -3.38 -16.56
N VAL A 457 -2.55 -3.97 -16.92
CA VAL A 457 -2.67 -5.31 -17.53
C VAL A 457 -3.54 -5.20 -18.77
N ALA A 458 -3.41 -6.13 -19.71
CA ALA A 458 -4.19 -6.17 -20.96
C ALA A 458 -4.02 -4.92 -21.84
N ASN A 459 -2.86 -4.25 -21.75
CA ASN A 459 -2.54 -3.03 -22.49
C ASN A 459 -3.56 -1.90 -22.28
N ASP A 460 -4.11 -1.78 -21.07
CA ASP A 460 -5.06 -0.74 -20.67
C ASP A 460 -4.47 0.69 -20.61
N GLY A 461 -3.16 0.83 -20.88
CA GLY A 461 -2.50 2.10 -21.06
C GLY A 461 -2.03 2.79 -19.78
N VAL A 462 -2.13 2.14 -18.61
CA VAL A 462 -1.55 2.66 -17.35
C VAL A 462 -0.34 1.84 -16.92
N GLU A 463 0.46 2.45 -16.04
CA GLU A 463 1.66 1.80 -15.52
C GLU A 463 1.31 0.72 -14.48
N ARG A 464 1.91 -0.47 -14.63
CA ARG A 464 1.75 -1.56 -13.68
C ARG A 464 2.19 -1.14 -12.28
N GLY A 465 1.39 -1.46 -11.26
CA GLY A 465 1.66 -1.02 -9.89
C GLY A 465 1.06 0.35 -9.54
N ARG A 466 0.36 0.97 -10.49
CA ARG A 466 -0.37 2.23 -10.32
C ARG A 466 -1.81 2.09 -10.80
N PRO A 467 -2.65 1.31 -10.08
CA PRO A 467 -4.04 1.14 -10.46
C PRO A 467 -4.80 2.46 -10.36
N GLU A 468 -5.87 2.55 -11.12
CA GLU A 468 -6.71 3.72 -11.18
C GLU A 468 -8.12 3.37 -10.74
N ILE A 469 -8.66 4.18 -9.84
CA ILE A 469 -10.01 4.05 -9.31
C ILE A 469 -10.82 5.31 -9.58
N ALA A 470 -12.13 5.16 -9.63
CA ALA A 470 -13.08 6.27 -9.53
C ALA A 470 -13.97 6.04 -8.33
N TYR A 471 -14.34 7.10 -7.64
CA TYR A 471 -15.26 7.03 -6.53
C TYR A 471 -16.15 8.26 -6.43
N GLN A 472 -17.31 8.13 -5.80
CA GLN A 472 -18.26 9.22 -5.63
C GLN A 472 -19.04 9.06 -4.33
N LEU A 473 -19.23 10.17 -3.61
CA LEU A 473 -20.07 10.23 -2.43
C LEU A 473 -21.54 9.95 -2.82
N ILE A 474 -22.21 9.16 -1.99
CA ILE A 474 -23.61 8.79 -2.17
C ILE A 474 -24.47 9.32 -1.02
N LYS A 475 -23.95 9.26 0.20
CA LYS A 475 -24.69 9.60 1.41
C LYS A 475 -23.76 10.10 2.50
#